data_AF-G3A5T1-F1
#
_entry.id   AF-G3A5T1-F1
#
_cell.length_a   1.000
_cell.length_b   1.000
_cell.length_c   1.000
_cell.angle_alpha   90.00
_cell.angle_beta   90.00
_cell.angle_gamma   90.00
#
_symmetry.space_group_name_H-M   'P 1'
#
loop_
_entity.id
_entity.type
_entity.pdbx_description
1 polymer ?
#
loop_
_entity_poly.entity_id
_entity_poly.type
_entity_poly.pdbx_seq_one_letter_code
_entity_poly.pdbx_strand_id
1 'polypeptide(L)'
;MPSYLLPRNEMGRDAILHTIPPEEQLRTAPPYRQKEAAENLIGAVLDALDADRREPDQWEAELLVYAIGCITSRWYFASITSAAKALTPSEERDDSTTWERNDQTPTKRALRDALDYIAGMPAPNA
;
A
#
# COMPACT_ATOMS: atom_id res chain seq x y z
N MET A 1 -1.10 -17.27 -33.57
CA MET A 1 -1.22 -17.66 -32.15
C MET A 1 -0.98 -16.40 -31.34
N PRO A 2 -2.02 -15.73 -30.81
CA PRO A 2 -1.78 -14.62 -29.89
C PRO A 2 -1.38 -15.19 -28.54
N SER A 3 -0.16 -14.88 -28.09
CA SER A 3 0.30 -15.18 -26.74
C SER A 3 -0.53 -14.36 -25.76
N TYR A 4 -1.41 -15.01 -25.01
CA TYR A 4 -1.99 -14.46 -23.79
C TYR A 4 -0.90 -14.46 -22.71
N LEU A 5 -0.01 -13.48 -22.78
CA LEU A 5 0.78 -13.06 -21.63
C LEU A 5 -0.21 -12.40 -20.68
N LEU A 6 -0.70 -13.16 -19.70
CA LEU A 6 -1.28 -12.55 -18.51
C LEU A 6 -0.21 -11.60 -17.94
N PRO A 7 -0.52 -10.32 -17.69
CA PRO A 7 0.45 -9.41 -17.11
C PRO A 7 0.87 -9.97 -15.75
N ARG A 8 2.19 -10.06 -15.57
CA ARG A 8 2.88 -10.87 -14.53
C ARG A 8 2.55 -10.49 -13.07
N ASN A 9 1.70 -9.49 -12.85
CA ASN A 9 1.39 -8.86 -11.56
C ASN A 9 -0.09 -8.85 -11.15
N GLU A 10 -1.03 -9.31 -11.99
CA GLU A 10 -2.46 -9.35 -11.61
C GLU A 10 -2.72 -10.33 -10.45
N MET A 11 -2.09 -11.52 -10.47
CA MET A 11 -2.29 -12.53 -9.42
C MET A 11 -1.78 -12.09 -8.04
N GLY A 12 -0.70 -11.28 -7.99
CA GLY A 12 -0.16 -10.74 -6.74
C GLY A 12 -1.05 -9.62 -6.18
N ARG A 13 -1.50 -8.71 -7.06
CA ARG A 13 -2.45 -7.64 -6.73
C ARG A 13 -3.74 -8.22 -6.15
N ASP A 14 -4.39 -9.16 -6.84
CA ASP A 14 -5.66 -9.74 -6.41
C ASP A 14 -5.53 -10.45 -5.06
N ALA A 15 -4.44 -11.20 -4.86
CA ALA A 15 -4.17 -11.86 -3.58
C ALA A 15 -4.04 -10.84 -2.44
N ILE A 16 -3.34 -9.72 -2.66
CA ILE A 16 -3.20 -8.66 -1.65
C ILE A 16 -4.54 -7.97 -1.39
N LEU A 17 -5.29 -7.64 -2.43
CA LEU A 17 -6.60 -7.00 -2.28
C LEU A 17 -7.61 -7.90 -1.54
N HIS A 18 -7.52 -9.22 -1.71
CA HIS A 18 -8.33 -10.19 -0.96
C HIS A 18 -7.98 -10.28 0.54
N THR A 19 -6.83 -9.75 0.97
CA THR A 19 -6.51 -9.66 2.41
C THR A 19 -7.22 -8.50 3.10
N ILE A 20 -7.77 -7.55 2.34
CA ILE A 20 -8.44 -6.38 2.89
C ILE A 20 -9.80 -6.81 3.45
N PRO A 21 -10.08 -6.60 4.75
CA PRO A 21 -11.40 -6.88 5.29
C PRO A 21 -12.45 -5.99 4.60
N PRO A 22 -13.70 -6.47 4.42
CA PRO A 22 -14.76 -5.66 3.86
C PRO A 22 -14.94 -4.33 4.61
N GLU A 23 -15.29 -3.27 3.88
CA GLU A 23 -15.41 -1.91 4.44
C GLU A 23 -16.28 -1.86 5.72
N GLU A 24 -17.41 -2.56 5.72
CA GLU A 24 -18.31 -2.62 6.88
C GLU A 24 -17.64 -3.23 8.11
N GLN A 25 -16.81 -4.26 7.91
CA GLN A 25 -16.02 -4.88 8.99
C GLN A 25 -14.92 -3.93 9.48
N LEU A 26 -14.24 -3.23 8.57
CA LEU A 26 -13.22 -2.24 8.95
C LEU A 26 -13.82 -1.09 9.77
N ARG A 27 -14.98 -0.55 9.35
CA ARG A 27 -15.63 0.58 10.04
C ARG A 27 -16.10 0.22 11.45
N THR A 28 -16.52 -1.02 11.67
CA THR A 28 -17.05 -1.50 12.96
C THR A 28 -15.96 -2.12 13.85
N ALA A 29 -14.78 -2.41 13.30
CA ALA A 29 -13.66 -2.96 14.05
C ALA A 29 -13.12 -1.95 15.07
N PRO A 30 -12.56 -2.41 16.21
CA PRO A 30 -11.83 -1.53 17.12
C PRO A 30 -10.63 -0.85 16.46
N PRO A 31 -10.21 0.35 16.91
CA PRO A 31 -9.10 1.11 16.30
C PRO A 31 -7.79 0.32 16.15
N TYR A 32 -7.45 -0.56 17.09
CA TYR A 32 -6.24 -1.38 16.99
C TYR A 32 -6.29 -2.38 15.83
N ARG A 33 -7.47 -2.95 15.53
CA ARG A 33 -7.67 -3.83 14.37
C ARG A 33 -7.62 -3.07 13.06
N GLN A 34 -8.16 -1.85 13.04
CA GLN A 34 -8.09 -0.99 11.86
C GLN A 34 -6.65 -0.58 11.56
N LYS A 35 -5.86 -0.23 12.59
CA LYS A 35 -4.43 0.03 12.50
C LYS A 35 -3.68 -1.18 11.96
N GLU A 36 -3.87 -2.36 12.56
CA GLU A 36 -3.25 -3.61 12.13
C GLU A 36 -3.56 -3.94 10.66
N ALA A 37 -4.82 -3.78 10.23
CA ALA A 37 -5.21 -4.00 8.84
C ALA A 37 -4.49 -3.03 7.87
N ALA A 38 -4.38 -1.75 8.24
CA ALA A 38 -3.66 -0.76 7.43
C ALA A 38 -2.16 -1.08 7.34
N GLU A 39 -1.53 -1.42 8.47
CA GLU A 39 -0.11 -1.78 8.53
C GLU A 39 0.21 -3.02 7.71
N ASN A 40 -0.60 -4.07 7.86
CA ASN A 40 -0.45 -5.31 7.11
C ASN A 40 -0.59 -5.10 5.60
N LEU A 41 -1.54 -4.26 5.17
CA LEU A 41 -1.71 -3.96 3.75
C LEU A 41 -0.50 -3.21 3.18
N ILE A 42 0.00 -2.18 3.88
CA ILE A 42 1.20 -1.44 3.44
C ILE A 42 2.41 -2.39 3.38
N GLY A 43 2.57 -3.25 4.39
CA GLY A 43 3.62 -4.28 4.42
C GLY A 43 3.53 -5.23 3.21
N ALA A 44 2.33 -5.72 2.90
CA ALA A 44 2.10 -6.60 1.75
C ALA A 44 2.42 -5.93 0.40
N VAL A 45 2.12 -4.63 0.24
CA VAL A 45 2.51 -3.88 -0.95
C VAL A 45 4.03 -3.80 -1.08
N LEU A 46 4.74 -3.50 0.03
CA LEU A 46 6.21 -3.45 0.04
C LEU A 46 6.84 -4.83 -0.23
N ASP A 47 6.25 -5.90 0.29
CA ASP A 47 6.66 -7.28 0.02
C ASP A 47 6.48 -7.64 -1.46
N ALA A 48 5.41 -7.17 -2.11
CA ALA A 48 5.20 -7.37 -3.54
C ALA A 48 6.28 -6.67 -4.38
N LEU A 49 6.65 -5.44 -4.02
CA LEU A 49 7.76 -4.72 -4.67
C LEU A 49 9.11 -5.43 -4.47
N ASP A 50 9.32 -6.07 -3.33
CA ASP A 50 10.49 -6.92 -3.08
C ASP A 50 10.49 -8.19 -3.92
N ALA A 51 9.35 -8.87 -4.05
CA ALA A 51 9.19 -10.04 -4.92
C ALA A 51 9.50 -9.68 -6.38
N ASP A 52 9.10 -8.48 -6.82
CA ASP A 52 9.39 -7.90 -8.14
C ASP A 52 10.83 -7.40 -8.29
N ARG A 53 11.61 -7.35 -7.21
CA ARG A 53 12.99 -6.83 -7.18
C ARG A 53 13.12 -5.40 -7.71
N ARG A 54 12.13 -4.55 -7.43
CA ARG A 54 12.11 -3.14 -7.86
C ARG A 54 11.82 -2.20 -6.70
N GLU A 55 12.29 -0.96 -6.82
CA GLU A 55 11.85 0.14 -5.95
C GLU A 55 10.44 0.61 -6.38
N PRO A 56 9.69 1.29 -5.49
CA PRO A 56 8.48 1.97 -5.90
C PRO A 56 8.84 3.10 -6.87
N ASP A 57 7.94 3.30 -7.81
CA ASP A 57 7.90 4.50 -8.62
C ASP A 57 7.31 5.68 -7.82
N GLN A 58 7.19 6.85 -8.44
CA GLN A 58 6.71 8.04 -7.75
C GLN A 58 5.25 7.89 -7.29
N TRP A 59 4.38 7.28 -8.10
CA TRP A 59 2.98 7.06 -7.77
C TRP A 59 2.81 6.18 -6.53
N GLU A 60 3.48 5.03 -6.57
CA GLU A 60 3.45 4.05 -5.50
C GLU A 60 4.02 4.66 -4.21
N ALA A 61 5.15 5.36 -4.30
CA ALA A 61 5.79 5.94 -3.14
C ALA A 61 4.95 7.07 -2.51
N GLU A 62 4.35 7.96 -3.30
CA GLU A 62 3.47 9.02 -2.78
C GLU A 62 2.26 8.45 -2.06
N LEU A 63 1.60 7.44 -2.64
CA LEU A 63 0.46 6.78 -2.03
C LEU A 63 0.83 6.03 -0.76
N LEU A 64 2.00 5.38 -0.71
CA LEU A 64 2.49 4.70 0.48
C LEU A 64 2.88 5.68 1.59
N VAL A 65 3.55 6.79 1.27
CA VAL A 65 3.81 7.88 2.25
C VAL A 65 2.50 8.43 2.80
N TYR A 66 1.52 8.69 1.93
CA TYR A 66 0.22 9.20 2.37
C TYR A 66 -0.52 8.17 3.24
N ALA A 67 -0.46 6.88 2.88
CA ALA A 67 -1.06 5.81 3.66
C ALA A 67 -0.45 5.70 5.07
N ILE A 68 0.88 5.76 5.16
CA ILE A 68 1.65 5.82 6.42
C ILE A 68 1.22 7.04 7.24
N GLY A 69 1.15 8.22 6.62
CA GLY A 69 0.68 9.46 7.27
C GLY A 69 -0.74 9.36 7.81
N CYS A 70 -1.64 8.69 7.08
CA CYS A 70 -3.02 8.47 7.52
C CYS A 70 -3.09 7.61 8.79
N ILE A 71 -2.20 6.63 8.98
CA ILE A 71 -2.17 5.82 10.21
C ILE A 71 -1.86 6.72 11.41
N THR A 72 -0.90 7.65 11.28
CA THR A 72 -0.56 8.59 12.36
C THR A 72 -1.74 9.50 12.73
N SER A 73 -2.53 9.90 11.73
CA SER A 73 -3.76 10.69 11.90
C SER A 73 -4.99 9.86 12.30
N ARG A 74 -4.85 8.54 12.47
CA ARG A 74 -5.93 7.57 12.75
C ARG A 74 -7.00 7.49 11.65
N TRP A 75 -6.65 7.88 10.42
CA TRP A 75 -7.50 7.78 9.24
C TRP A 75 -7.29 6.44 8.55
N TYR A 76 -7.58 5.35 9.26
CA TYR A 76 -7.23 3.99 8.83
C TYR A 76 -7.89 3.60 7.50
N PHE A 77 -9.13 4.02 7.26
CA PHE A 77 -9.80 3.77 5.98
C PHE A 77 -9.10 4.49 4.80
N ALA A 78 -8.66 5.73 5.01
CA ALA A 78 -7.92 6.47 3.99
C ALA A 78 -6.54 5.84 3.74
N SER A 79 -5.90 5.33 4.79
CA SER A 79 -4.65 4.56 4.70
C SER A 79 -4.83 3.32 3.81
N ILE A 80 -5.83 2.49 4.12
CA ILE A 80 -6.14 1.27 3.37
C ILE A 80 -6.45 1.58 1.90
N THR A 81 -7.32 2.58 1.66
CA THR A 81 -7.69 3.00 0.31
C THR A 81 -6.47 3.43 -0.50
N SER A 82 -5.55 4.18 0.12
CA SER A 82 -4.36 4.70 -0.55
C SER A 82 -3.33 3.59 -0.83
N ALA A 83 -3.11 2.69 0.13
CA ALA A 83 -2.26 1.51 -0.07
C ALA A 83 -2.82 0.58 -1.16
N ALA A 84 -4.14 0.36 -1.19
CA ALA A 84 -4.78 -0.40 -2.27
C ALA A 84 -4.63 0.29 -3.64
N LYS A 85 -4.73 1.62 -3.69
CA LYS A 85 -4.51 2.42 -4.91
C LYS A 85 -3.06 2.37 -5.41
N ALA A 86 -2.09 2.14 -4.52
CA ALA A 86 -0.69 1.96 -4.93
C ALA A 86 -0.52 0.71 -5.82
N LEU A 87 -1.39 -0.29 -5.69
CA LEU A 87 -1.37 -1.50 -6.51
C LEU A 87 -1.97 -1.32 -7.91
N THR A 88 -2.48 -0.14 -8.27
CA THR A 88 -2.99 0.13 -9.62
C THR A 88 -1.85 -0.03 -10.64
N PRO A 89 -1.99 -0.91 -11.65
CA PRO A 89 -1.01 -1.07 -12.73
C PRO A 89 -0.75 0.23 -13.47
N SER A 90 0.47 0.41 -13.97
CA SER A 90 0.90 1.64 -14.65
C SER A 90 -0.05 2.09 -15.77
N GLU A 91 -0.56 1.14 -16.54
CA GLU A 91 -1.46 1.32 -17.68
C GLU A 91 -2.88 1.74 -17.30
N GLU A 92 -3.28 1.52 -16.04
CA GLU A 92 -4.58 1.93 -15.49
C GLU A 92 -4.53 3.33 -14.83
N ARG A 93 -3.35 3.96 -14.75
CA ARG A 93 -3.16 5.28 -14.11
C ARG A 93 -3.42 6.40 -15.12
N ASP A 94 -4.08 7.47 -14.67
CA ASP A 94 -4.48 8.62 -15.50
C ASP A 94 -3.32 9.34 -16.23
N ASP A 95 -2.07 9.12 -15.80
CA ASP A 95 -0.88 9.70 -16.45
C ASP A 95 0.37 8.81 -16.24
N SER A 96 0.39 7.63 -16.87
CA SER A 96 1.46 6.64 -16.67
C SER A 96 2.90 7.15 -16.93
N THR A 97 3.07 8.21 -17.73
CA THR A 97 4.37 8.75 -18.13
C THR A 97 5.03 9.68 -17.12
N THR A 98 4.32 10.16 -16.10
CA THR A 98 4.87 11.15 -15.14
C THR A 98 5.35 10.55 -13.82
N TRP A 99 5.16 9.25 -13.62
CA TRP A 99 5.44 8.60 -12.33
C TRP A 99 6.83 8.00 -12.22
N GLU A 100 7.76 8.36 -13.09
CA GLU A 100 9.14 7.87 -13.00
C GLU A 100 9.77 8.24 -11.64
N ARG A 101 10.54 7.30 -11.11
CA ARG A 101 11.33 7.48 -9.90
C ARG A 101 12.35 8.60 -10.10
N ASN A 102 12.49 9.48 -9.12
CA ASN A 102 13.52 10.51 -9.04
C ASN A 102 14.22 10.48 -7.67
N ASP A 103 15.18 11.39 -7.45
CA ASP A 103 15.97 11.44 -6.22
C ASP A 103 15.15 11.76 -4.95
N GLN A 104 13.94 12.30 -5.10
CA GLN A 104 13.02 12.57 -3.99
C GLN A 104 12.06 11.41 -3.71
N THR A 105 11.98 10.42 -4.60
CA THR A 105 11.11 9.25 -4.39
C THR A 105 11.62 8.42 -3.21
N PRO A 106 10.82 8.21 -2.15
CA PRO A 106 11.19 7.33 -1.05
C PRO A 106 11.64 5.94 -1.53
N THR A 107 12.62 5.37 -0.84
CA THR A 107 13.02 3.97 -1.06
C THR A 107 12.08 3.05 -0.29
N LYS A 108 11.96 1.78 -0.70
CA LYS A 108 11.25 0.75 0.09
C LYS A 108 11.75 0.68 1.52
N ARG A 109 13.07 0.74 1.70
CA ARG A 109 13.68 0.75 3.04
C ARG A 109 13.16 1.90 3.88
N ALA A 110 13.16 3.13 3.35
CA ALA A 110 12.64 4.29 4.07
C ALA A 110 11.15 4.15 4.41
N LEU A 111 10.35 3.55 3.51
CA LEU A 111 8.94 3.27 3.77
C LEU A 111 8.75 2.20 4.85
N ARG A 112 9.57 1.14 4.87
CA ARG A 112 9.56 0.12 5.94
C ARG A 112 9.97 0.71 7.28
N ASP A 113 11.05 1.49 7.31
CA ASP A 113 11.51 2.15 8.54
C ASP A 113 10.42 3.07 9.12
N ALA A 114 9.69 3.80 8.27
CA ALA A 114 8.57 4.62 8.68
C ALA A 114 7.37 3.79 9.18
N LEU A 115 7.06 2.66 8.53
CA LEU A 115 6.02 1.74 8.97
C LEU A 115 6.35 1.12 10.34
N ASP A 116 7.58 0.66 10.54
CA ASP A 116 8.06 0.08 11.80
C ASP A 116 7.98 1.09 12.96
N TYR A 117 8.34 2.36 12.68
CA TYR A 117 8.20 3.44 13.66
C TYR A 117 6.75 3.61 14.11
N ILE A 118 5.79 3.58 13.18
CA ILE A 118 4.36 3.74 13.48
C ILE A 118 3.78 2.48 14.13
N ALA A 119 4.25 1.29 13.76
CA ALA A 119 3.85 0.05 14.39
C ALA A 119 4.12 0.07 15.91
N GLY A 120 5.25 0.67 16.32
CA GLY A 120 5.59 0.90 17.71
C GLY A 120 4.71 1.92 18.45
N MET A 121 3.90 2.71 17.75
CA MET A 121 2.97 3.66 18.37
C MET A 121 1.68 2.94 18.81
N PRO A 122 1.25 3.10 20.08
CA PRO A 122 0.02 2.47 20.54
C PRO A 122 -1.20 3.04 19.80
N ALA A 123 -2.12 2.14 19.40
CA ALA A 123 -3.47 2.57 19.07
C ALA A 123 -4.14 3.13 20.34
N PRO A 124 -4.96 4.19 20.25
CA PRO A 124 -5.71 4.66 21.40
C PRO A 124 -6.58 3.51 21.95
N ASN A 125 -6.59 3.35 23.27
CA ASN A 125 -7.56 2.50 23.94
C ASN A 125 -8.96 3.05 23.64
N ALA A 126 -9.87 2.14 23.25
CA ALA A 126 -11.27 2.44 22.99
C ALA A 126 -11.98 3.04 24.22
#